data_AF-A0A942NWR7-F1
#
_entry.id   AF-A0A942NWR7-F1
#
_cell.length_a   1.000
_cell.length_b   1.000
_cell.length_c   1.000
_cell.angle_alpha   90.00
_cell.angle_beta   90.00
_cell.angle_gamma   90.00
#
_symmetry.space_group_name_H-M   'P 1'
#
loop_
_entity.id
_entity.type
_entity.pdbx_description
1 polymer ?
#
loop_
_entity_poly.entity_id
_entity_poly.type
_entity_poly.pdbx_seq_one_letter_code
_entity_poly.pdbx_strand_id
1 'polypeptide(L)'
;MVKLSGSSGENYAYLWEPGGQTTESIDVTATSDITYRLTVVDTVTGEQCLSAPFLLSVRPVFDINIEQMQLTCTNGDNDNGNTAMIQATASGASSAYHYFWDVRPIQIAPGDSSLAIGLKAHLWYFLRVKDDSGCIQTDSFFTTAYPNPDINILTDPDTAYIQNPYITFSFENLTADSIEVTNHFWDFGDDTPTSDFPTPRHLYTEEGTYNVFLTVFNPQACDTIFTKEVKVLPVKLQVPNILTPNGDGTNDVFEIVEAPPGEDDINPMFKEGSVSGKKPLSLYYKSTSLLIFNRQGRKVFESDDYQNDWKGEGLSDGVYFYVLKCVGFKSNEVYKGSITLVSGRNN
;
A
#
# COMPACT_ATOMS: atom_id res chain seq x y z
N MET A 1 30.89 -42.61 3.49
CA MET A 1 31.01 -44.06 3.19
C MET A 1 31.19 -44.20 1.69
N VAL A 2 32.24 -44.89 1.25
CA VAL A 2 32.56 -45.12 -0.18
C VAL A 2 32.77 -46.62 -0.38
N LYS A 3 32.26 -47.16 -1.49
CA LYS A 3 32.49 -48.56 -1.86
C LYS A 3 33.71 -48.66 -2.79
N LEU A 4 34.71 -49.45 -2.39
CA LEU A 4 35.84 -49.82 -3.24
C LEU A 4 35.65 -51.24 -3.74
N SER A 5 36.09 -51.55 -4.96
CA SER A 5 35.88 -52.86 -5.58
C SER A 5 37.08 -53.26 -6.43
N GLY A 6 37.47 -54.52 -6.35
CA GLY A 6 38.46 -55.16 -7.21
C GLY A 6 37.86 -55.68 -8.52
N SER A 7 38.70 -56.27 -9.37
CA SER A 7 38.26 -57.02 -10.54
C SER A 7 37.61 -58.34 -10.12
N SER A 8 36.44 -58.65 -10.68
CA SER A 8 35.71 -59.89 -10.39
C SER A 8 36.32 -61.11 -11.11
N GLY A 9 36.31 -62.27 -10.44
CA GLY A 9 36.75 -63.53 -11.03
C GLY A 9 36.49 -64.74 -10.13
N GLU A 10 36.15 -65.87 -10.73
CA GLU A 10 36.12 -67.18 -10.05
C GLU A 10 37.58 -67.60 -9.84
N ASN A 11 38.01 -67.76 -8.58
CA ASN A 11 39.38 -68.08 -8.13
C ASN A 11 40.31 -66.91 -7.77
N TYR A 12 39.77 -65.75 -7.40
CA TYR A 12 40.55 -64.66 -6.81
C TYR A 12 40.38 -64.55 -5.30
N ALA A 13 41.50 -64.38 -4.60
CA ALA A 13 41.54 -63.95 -3.20
C ALA A 13 41.99 -62.49 -3.14
N TYR A 14 41.34 -61.72 -2.26
CA TYR A 14 41.56 -60.28 -2.13
C TYR A 14 42.23 -59.97 -0.80
N LEU A 15 43.06 -58.93 -0.75
CA LEU A 15 43.58 -58.35 0.49
C LEU A 15 43.69 -56.84 0.36
N TRP A 16 42.92 -56.12 1.17
CA TRP A 16 42.91 -54.66 1.23
C TRP A 16 43.86 -54.16 2.32
N GLU A 17 44.70 -53.17 1.97
CA GLU A 17 45.56 -52.46 2.90
C GLU A 17 45.25 -50.96 2.86
N PRO A 18 45.08 -50.28 4.02
CA PRO A 18 45.06 -50.82 5.37
C PRO A 18 43.71 -51.47 5.74
N GLY A 19 43.73 -52.45 6.64
CA GLY A 19 42.53 -53.06 7.25
C GLY A 19 42.42 -54.58 7.13
N GLY A 20 43.12 -55.20 6.17
CA GLY A 20 43.24 -56.65 6.03
C GLY A 20 41.96 -57.36 5.57
N GLN A 21 40.97 -56.63 5.04
CA GLN A 21 39.74 -57.22 4.54
C GLN A 21 40.01 -58.06 3.29
N THR A 22 39.24 -59.14 3.09
CA THR A 22 39.50 -60.14 2.04
C THR A 22 38.36 -60.33 1.04
N THR A 23 37.37 -59.43 1.06
CA THR A 23 36.24 -59.42 0.13
C THR A 23 36.59 -58.68 -1.17
N GLU A 24 35.92 -59.04 -2.26
CA GLU A 24 36.08 -58.36 -3.57
C GLU A 24 35.78 -56.85 -3.49
N SER A 25 34.82 -56.46 -2.65
CA SER A 25 34.50 -55.07 -2.37
C SER A 25 34.47 -54.80 -0.87
N ILE A 26 34.82 -53.57 -0.48
CA ILE A 26 34.74 -53.09 0.89
C ILE A 26 33.98 -51.76 0.94
N ASP A 27 33.21 -51.55 2.00
CA ASP A 27 32.64 -50.25 2.35
C ASP A 27 33.54 -49.58 3.38
N VAL A 28 34.01 -48.38 3.07
CA VAL A 28 34.96 -47.65 3.90
C VAL A 28 34.42 -46.30 4.35
N THR A 29 34.64 -46.04 5.64
CA THR A 29 34.35 -44.75 6.28
C THR A 29 35.66 -44.27 6.87
N ALA A 30 36.24 -43.24 6.26
CA ALA A 30 37.48 -42.63 6.70
C ALA A 30 37.19 -41.30 7.40
N THR A 31 37.96 -41.01 8.45
CA THR A 31 37.90 -39.74 9.21
C THR A 31 39.06 -38.79 8.87
N SER A 32 40.03 -39.26 8.08
CA SER A 32 41.14 -38.49 7.51
C SER A 32 41.55 -39.12 6.17
N ASP A 33 42.33 -38.38 5.37
CA ASP A 33 42.91 -38.91 4.13
C ASP A 33 43.62 -40.25 4.36
N ILE A 34 43.28 -41.24 3.55
CA ILE A 34 43.82 -42.60 3.66
C ILE A 34 44.03 -43.18 2.27
N THR A 35 45.15 -43.88 2.08
CA THR A 35 45.47 -44.54 0.81
C THR A 35 45.19 -46.03 0.94
N TYR A 36 44.38 -46.55 0.03
CA TYR A 36 44.11 -47.99 -0.10
C TYR A 36 44.96 -48.63 -1.20
N ARG A 37 45.33 -49.88 -0.98
CA ARG A 37 45.88 -50.80 -1.98
C ARG A 37 45.11 -52.11 -1.92
N LEU A 38 44.97 -52.73 -3.08
CA LEU A 38 44.37 -54.04 -3.23
C LEU A 38 45.42 -55.00 -3.79
N THR A 39 45.66 -56.09 -3.07
CA THR A 39 46.37 -57.26 -3.61
C THR A 39 45.33 -58.29 -4.02
N VAL A 40 45.38 -58.73 -5.27
CA VAL A 40 44.57 -59.84 -5.80
C VAL A 40 45.51 -61.01 -6.06
N VAL A 41 45.15 -62.19 -5.57
CA VAL A 41 45.91 -63.44 -5.77
C VAL A 41 45.03 -64.42 -6.52
N ASP A 42 45.53 -64.93 -7.63
CA ASP A 42 44.94 -66.07 -8.32
C ASP A 42 45.22 -67.35 -7.50
N THR A 43 44.16 -68.00 -7.03
CA THR A 43 44.28 -69.16 -6.14
C THR A 43 44.67 -70.44 -6.86
N VAL A 44 44.67 -70.45 -8.20
CA VAL A 44 45.05 -71.58 -9.05
C VAL A 44 46.52 -71.46 -9.47
N THR A 45 46.94 -70.28 -9.92
CA THR A 45 48.32 -70.06 -10.41
C THR A 45 49.26 -69.56 -9.32
N GLY A 46 48.73 -68.96 -8.25
CA GLY A 46 49.50 -68.30 -7.21
C GLY A 46 50.04 -66.93 -7.60
N GLU A 47 49.71 -66.44 -8.81
CA GLU A 47 50.14 -65.11 -9.27
C GLU A 47 49.47 -64.01 -8.45
N GLN A 48 50.23 -62.95 -8.15
CA GLN A 48 49.77 -61.83 -7.36
C GLN A 48 49.86 -60.52 -8.15
N CYS A 49 48.78 -59.75 -8.10
CA CYS A 49 48.68 -58.43 -8.72
C CYS A 49 48.39 -57.39 -7.63
N LEU A 50 49.19 -56.33 -7.60
CA LEU A 50 49.02 -55.21 -6.68
C LEU A 50 48.46 -54.00 -7.43
N SER A 51 47.40 -53.39 -6.90
CA SER A 51 46.82 -52.17 -7.47
C SER A 51 47.77 -50.97 -7.33
N ALA A 52 47.60 -49.98 -8.21
CA ALA A 52 48.06 -48.63 -7.93
C ALA A 52 47.41 -48.12 -6.62
N PRO A 53 48.08 -47.26 -5.84
CA PRO A 53 47.49 -46.68 -4.64
C PRO A 53 46.26 -45.83 -5.00
N PHE A 54 45.17 -46.03 -4.28
CA PHE A 54 43.96 -45.22 -4.38
C PHE A 54 43.85 -44.32 -3.15
N LEU A 55 43.94 -43.01 -3.33
CA LEU A 55 43.78 -42.03 -2.25
C LEU A 55 42.29 -41.74 -2.04
N LEU A 56 41.77 -42.09 -0.87
CA LEU A 56 40.48 -41.63 -0.38
C LEU A 56 40.71 -40.36 0.46
N SER A 57 40.47 -39.19 -0.12
CA SER A 57 40.54 -37.93 0.62
C SER A 57 39.25 -37.65 1.39
N VAL A 58 39.39 -37.36 2.68
CA VAL A 58 38.29 -36.98 3.57
C VAL A 58 38.36 -35.47 3.76
N ARG A 59 37.35 -34.77 3.26
CA ARG A 59 37.30 -33.32 3.33
C ARG A 59 36.42 -32.89 4.51
N PRO A 60 36.91 -31.96 5.37
CA PRO A 60 36.08 -31.42 6.42
C PRO A 60 34.91 -30.66 5.81
N VAL A 61 33.73 -30.87 6.36
CA VAL A 61 32.55 -30.04 6.09
C VAL A 61 32.84 -28.65 6.66
N PHE A 62 32.37 -27.61 5.96
CA PHE A 62 32.44 -26.22 6.41
C PHE A 62 31.03 -25.69 6.69
N ASP A 63 30.90 -24.69 7.56
CA ASP A 63 29.61 -24.09 7.86
C ASP A 63 29.34 -22.91 6.92
N ILE A 64 28.08 -22.72 6.54
CA ILE A 64 27.61 -21.53 5.83
C ILE A 64 26.67 -20.80 6.78
N ASN A 65 26.98 -19.54 7.08
CA ASN A 65 26.06 -18.63 7.78
C ASN A 65 25.56 -17.58 6.78
N ILE A 66 24.25 -17.33 6.78
CA ILE A 66 23.59 -16.39 5.88
C ILE A 66 22.80 -15.39 6.73
N GLU A 67 23.12 -14.10 6.56
CA GLU A 67 22.50 -13.01 7.31
C GLU A 67 21.90 -11.98 6.37
N GLN A 68 20.65 -11.60 6.62
CA GLN A 68 20.00 -10.49 5.91
C GLN A 68 20.39 -9.17 6.57
N MET A 69 21.34 -8.47 5.97
CA MET A 69 21.86 -7.18 6.45
C MET A 69 20.87 -6.03 6.23
N GLN A 70 20.08 -6.11 5.16
CA GLN A 70 19.09 -5.09 4.83
C GLN A 70 17.76 -5.77 4.48
N LEU A 71 16.74 -5.41 5.22
CA LEU A 71 15.34 -5.69 4.89
C LEU A 71 14.90 -4.78 3.75
N THR A 72 13.89 -5.20 3.01
CA THR A 72 13.28 -4.38 1.97
C THR A 72 11.81 -4.13 2.31
N CYS A 73 11.14 -3.27 1.56
CA CYS A 73 9.74 -2.92 1.77
C CYS A 73 8.84 -3.81 0.93
N THR A 74 7.64 -4.12 1.41
CA THR A 74 6.70 -4.96 0.67
C THR A 74 5.26 -4.52 0.89
N ASN A 75 4.49 -4.55 -0.21
CA ASN A 75 3.04 -4.38 -0.23
C ASN A 75 2.30 -5.73 -0.24
N GLY A 76 2.96 -6.83 0.12
CA GLY A 76 2.37 -8.18 0.13
C GLY A 76 2.33 -8.87 -1.25
N ASP A 77 2.44 -8.12 -2.35
CA ASP A 77 2.19 -8.59 -3.72
C ASP A 77 3.43 -8.61 -4.64
N ASN A 78 4.63 -8.78 -4.08
CA ASN A 78 5.86 -9.11 -4.84
C ASN A 78 6.38 -8.07 -5.86
N ASP A 79 6.39 -6.74 -5.63
CA ASP A 79 7.14 -5.89 -6.59
C ASP A 79 7.80 -4.55 -6.21
N ASN A 80 7.82 -4.09 -4.95
CA ASN A 80 8.52 -2.80 -4.67
C ASN A 80 9.87 -2.95 -3.95
N GLY A 81 10.10 -4.08 -3.29
CA GLY A 81 11.32 -4.29 -2.53
C GLY A 81 12.41 -4.99 -3.32
N ASN A 82 13.25 -4.24 -4.05
CA ASN A 82 14.47 -4.76 -4.71
C ASN A 82 15.74 -4.23 -4.05
N THR A 83 15.76 -4.18 -2.71
CA THR A 83 16.86 -3.58 -1.94
C THR A 83 17.42 -4.51 -0.87
N ALA A 84 16.94 -5.76 -0.75
CA ALA A 84 17.45 -6.65 0.28
C ALA A 84 18.94 -6.95 0.05
N MET A 85 19.72 -6.92 1.12
CA MET A 85 21.15 -7.24 1.11
C MET A 85 21.41 -8.45 2.00
N ILE A 86 22.11 -9.43 1.46
CA ILE A 86 22.39 -10.71 2.12
C ILE A 86 23.89 -10.95 2.14
N GLN A 87 24.44 -11.12 3.33
CA GLN A 87 25.82 -11.51 3.54
C GLN A 87 25.90 -13.00 3.83
N ALA A 88 26.75 -13.70 3.08
CA ALA A 88 27.10 -15.06 3.39
C ALA A 88 28.53 -15.12 3.94
N THR A 89 28.75 -15.97 4.94
CA THR A 89 30.07 -16.24 5.49
C THR A 89 30.26 -17.74 5.63
N ALA A 90 31.23 -18.29 4.93
CA ALA A 90 31.64 -19.68 5.09
C ALA A 90 32.84 -19.79 6.03
N SER A 91 32.82 -20.76 6.94
CA SER A 91 33.87 -20.99 7.92
C SER A 91 34.23 -22.46 8.06
N GLY A 92 35.51 -22.76 8.20
CA GLY A 92 36.02 -24.14 8.31
C GLY A 92 37.53 -24.18 8.12
N ALA A 93 38.05 -25.34 7.71
CA ALA A 93 39.49 -25.57 7.59
C ALA A 93 40.14 -25.00 6.31
N SER A 94 39.35 -24.49 5.36
CA SER A 94 39.86 -23.94 4.10
C SER A 94 40.38 -22.50 4.27
N SER A 95 41.39 -22.12 3.48
CA SER A 95 41.94 -20.77 3.43
C SER A 95 41.03 -19.77 2.72
N ALA A 96 40.25 -20.22 1.74
CA ALA A 96 39.29 -19.39 1.03
C ALA A 96 38.04 -20.17 0.62
N TYR A 97 36.99 -19.39 0.32
CA TYR A 97 35.66 -19.82 -0.08
C TYR A 97 35.17 -18.93 -1.22
N HIS A 98 34.48 -19.55 -2.19
CA HIS A 98 33.97 -18.93 -3.40
C HIS A 98 32.45 -19.08 -3.44
N TYR A 99 31.74 -17.97 -3.62
CA TYR A 99 30.29 -17.88 -3.46
C TYR A 99 29.60 -17.76 -4.82
N PHE A 100 28.56 -18.57 -5.04
CA PHE A 100 27.79 -18.63 -6.28
C PHE A 100 26.30 -18.55 -5.96
N TRP A 101 25.72 -17.38 -6.21
CA TRP A 101 24.30 -17.11 -5.97
C TRP A 101 23.45 -17.54 -7.17
N ASP A 102 22.38 -18.31 -6.92
CA ASP A 102 21.41 -18.67 -7.95
C ASP A 102 20.33 -17.59 -8.08
N VAL A 103 20.77 -16.41 -8.53
CA VAL A 103 19.93 -15.22 -8.74
C VAL A 103 19.94 -14.84 -10.21
N ARG A 104 18.76 -14.45 -10.72
CA ARG A 104 18.56 -13.96 -12.09
C ARG A 104 17.66 -12.73 -12.05
N PRO A 105 18.15 -11.53 -12.44
CA PRO A 105 19.52 -11.22 -12.92
C PRO A 105 20.61 -11.43 -11.85
N ILE A 106 21.88 -11.38 -12.26
CA ILE A 106 23.00 -11.46 -11.31
C ILE A 106 22.96 -10.22 -10.41
N GLN A 107 22.89 -10.46 -9.10
CA GLN A 107 22.60 -9.46 -8.07
C GLN A 107 23.65 -9.56 -6.95
N ILE A 108 24.91 -9.33 -7.30
CA ILE A 108 26.08 -9.50 -6.41
C ILE A 108 26.82 -8.17 -6.34
N ALA A 109 27.28 -7.81 -5.13
CA ALA A 109 28.03 -6.58 -4.91
C ALA A 109 29.36 -6.57 -5.71
N PRO A 110 29.70 -5.47 -6.40
CA PRO A 110 30.97 -5.35 -7.09
C PRO A 110 32.15 -5.48 -6.11
N GLY A 111 33.06 -6.43 -6.38
CA GLY A 111 34.24 -6.66 -5.54
C GLY A 111 34.02 -7.54 -4.31
N ASP A 112 32.78 -7.96 -4.03
CA ASP A 112 32.47 -8.88 -2.94
C ASP A 112 31.47 -9.96 -3.38
N SER A 113 31.98 -11.16 -3.68
CA SER A 113 31.14 -12.29 -4.09
C SER A 113 30.25 -12.83 -2.96
N SER A 114 30.57 -12.50 -1.70
CA SER A 114 29.86 -12.99 -0.52
C SER A 114 28.64 -12.13 -0.15
N LEU A 115 28.43 -11.02 -0.87
CA LEU A 115 27.34 -10.08 -0.63
C LEU A 115 26.39 -10.03 -1.85
N ALA A 116 25.16 -10.52 -1.69
CA ALA A 116 24.09 -10.35 -2.65
C ALA A 116 23.30 -9.07 -2.36
N ILE A 117 22.92 -8.33 -3.40
CA ILE A 117 22.28 -7.02 -3.28
C ILE A 117 21.06 -6.89 -4.18
N GLY A 118 20.06 -6.19 -3.69
CA GLY A 118 18.85 -5.85 -4.45
C GLY A 118 17.90 -7.03 -4.66
N LEU A 119 17.97 -8.05 -3.80
CA LEU A 119 17.07 -9.19 -3.88
C LEU A 119 15.63 -8.76 -3.57
N LYS A 120 14.68 -9.45 -4.18
CA LYS A 120 13.24 -9.32 -3.91
C LYS A 120 12.88 -9.84 -2.53
N ALA A 121 11.94 -9.17 -1.85
CA ALA A 121 11.28 -9.65 -0.63
C ALA A 121 10.55 -10.98 -0.83
N HIS A 122 10.36 -11.72 0.26
CA HIS A 122 9.49 -12.90 0.37
C HIS A 122 9.72 -14.00 -0.68
N LEU A 123 10.96 -14.14 -1.14
CA LEU A 123 11.38 -15.22 -2.04
C LEU A 123 12.45 -16.11 -1.40
N TRP A 124 12.46 -17.37 -1.83
CA TRP A 124 13.53 -18.31 -1.55
C TRP A 124 14.65 -18.15 -2.58
N TYR A 125 15.89 -18.12 -2.08
CA TYR A 125 17.10 -18.10 -2.90
C TYR A 125 18.04 -19.23 -2.49
N PHE A 126 18.91 -19.61 -3.42
CA PHE A 126 19.91 -20.64 -3.21
C PHE A 126 21.31 -20.07 -3.37
N LEU A 127 22.20 -20.48 -2.47
CA LEU A 127 23.62 -20.14 -2.48
C LEU A 127 24.42 -21.42 -2.53
N ARG A 128 25.34 -21.50 -3.48
CA ARG A 128 26.35 -22.56 -3.54
C ARG A 128 27.72 -21.99 -3.17
N VAL A 129 28.38 -22.59 -2.19
CA VAL A 129 29.73 -22.22 -1.76
C VAL A 129 30.70 -23.34 -2.13
N LYS A 130 31.88 -22.96 -2.64
CA LYS A 130 32.96 -23.88 -2.97
C LYS A 130 34.23 -23.46 -2.23
N ASP A 131 34.91 -24.40 -1.58
CA ASP A 131 36.23 -24.15 -0.98
C ASP A 131 37.38 -24.34 -1.99
N ASP A 132 38.61 -23.95 -1.62
CA ASP A 132 39.80 -24.08 -2.49
C ASP A 132 40.16 -25.55 -2.80
N SER A 133 39.78 -26.46 -1.91
CA SER A 133 39.96 -27.90 -2.13
C SER A 133 38.97 -28.44 -3.16
N GLY A 134 37.85 -27.75 -3.39
CA GLY A 134 36.77 -28.09 -4.31
C GLY A 134 35.58 -28.80 -3.66
N CYS A 135 35.47 -28.82 -2.33
CA CYS A 135 34.25 -29.19 -1.64
C CYS A 135 33.15 -28.17 -1.94
N ILE A 136 31.93 -28.64 -2.22
CA ILE A 136 30.80 -27.80 -2.58
C ILE A 136 29.67 -28.06 -1.59
N GLN A 137 29.11 -26.99 -1.03
CA GLN A 137 27.88 -27.03 -0.25
C GLN A 137 26.87 -26.04 -0.80
N THR A 138 25.59 -26.33 -0.57
CA THR A 138 24.48 -25.48 -0.99
C THR A 138 23.59 -25.25 0.20
N ASP A 139 23.13 -24.02 0.34
CA ASP A 139 22.16 -23.62 1.34
C ASP A 139 21.11 -22.70 0.71
N SER A 140 20.01 -22.47 1.43
CA SER A 140 18.89 -21.65 0.99
C SER A 140 18.43 -20.71 2.10
N PHE A 141 17.92 -19.56 1.72
CA PHE A 141 17.39 -18.58 2.65
C PHE A 141 16.13 -17.92 2.09
N PHE A 142 15.29 -17.43 2.99
CA PHE A 142 14.08 -16.68 2.66
C PHE A 142 14.29 -15.21 3.01
N THR A 143 14.13 -14.33 2.05
CA THR A 143 14.19 -12.88 2.30
C THR A 143 12.95 -12.41 3.03
N THR A 144 13.14 -11.67 4.12
CA THR A 144 12.06 -11.00 4.86
C THR A 144 11.96 -9.53 4.47
N ALA A 145 10.88 -8.87 4.89
CA ALA A 145 10.60 -7.48 4.53
C ALA A 145 9.85 -6.73 5.64
N TYR A 146 9.97 -5.41 5.64
CA TYR A 146 9.14 -4.55 6.47
C TYR A 146 7.76 -4.35 5.84
N PRO A 147 6.69 -4.37 6.64
CA PRO A 147 5.34 -4.05 6.17
C PRO A 147 5.26 -2.58 5.75
N ASN A 148 4.56 -2.34 4.64
CA ASN A 148 4.25 -1.01 4.16
C ASN A 148 3.14 -0.32 5.00
N PRO A 149 3.13 1.02 5.08
CA PRO A 149 1.99 1.75 5.61
C PRO A 149 0.69 1.43 4.84
N ASP A 150 -0.42 1.36 5.58
CA ASP A 150 -1.80 1.25 5.09
C ASP A 150 -2.65 2.33 5.77
N ILE A 151 -3.34 3.15 4.98
CA ILE A 151 -4.11 4.31 5.47
C ILE A 151 -5.41 4.45 4.68
N ASN A 152 -6.32 5.26 5.22
CA ASN A 152 -7.51 5.71 4.50
C ASN A 152 -7.53 7.25 4.41
N ILE A 153 -7.64 7.78 3.19
CA ILE A 153 -7.76 9.24 2.96
C ILE A 153 -9.19 9.69 3.27
N LEU A 154 -9.29 10.73 4.09
CA LEU A 154 -10.53 11.39 4.48
C LEU A 154 -10.57 12.83 3.94
N THR A 155 -11.77 13.27 3.59
CA THR A 155 -12.03 14.59 2.99
C THR A 155 -13.22 15.25 3.66
N ASP A 156 -13.14 16.57 3.88
CA ASP A 156 -14.25 17.37 4.35
C ASP A 156 -14.29 18.73 3.62
N PRO A 157 -15.29 18.96 2.75
CA PRO A 157 -16.30 18.01 2.27
C PRO A 157 -15.73 17.02 1.22
N ASP A 158 -16.48 15.95 0.91
CA ASP A 158 -16.16 15.00 -0.18
C ASP A 158 -16.30 15.60 -1.59
N THR A 159 -17.06 16.70 -1.72
CA THR A 159 -17.26 17.44 -2.95
C THR A 159 -17.34 18.91 -2.60
N ALA A 160 -16.54 19.73 -3.29
CA ALA A 160 -16.56 21.16 -3.14
C ALA A 160 -17.26 21.83 -4.33
N TYR A 161 -17.61 23.10 -4.17
CA TYR A 161 -18.24 23.89 -5.22
C TYR A 161 -17.34 25.05 -5.61
N ILE A 162 -17.35 25.49 -6.86
CA ILE A 162 -16.49 26.60 -7.31
C ILE A 162 -16.78 27.91 -6.55
N GLN A 163 -17.97 28.03 -5.96
CA GLN A 163 -18.35 29.13 -5.07
C GLN A 163 -17.75 28.99 -3.65
N ASN A 164 -17.44 27.78 -3.17
CA ASN A 164 -16.68 27.51 -1.94
C ASN A 164 -15.72 26.32 -2.14
N PRO A 165 -14.59 26.51 -2.85
CA PRO A 165 -13.80 25.40 -3.35
C PRO A 165 -12.68 24.99 -2.40
N TYR A 166 -13.00 24.90 -1.11
CA TYR A 166 -12.07 24.43 -0.09
C TYR A 166 -12.37 22.99 0.28
N ILE A 167 -11.32 22.17 0.33
CA ILE A 167 -11.39 20.81 0.88
C ILE A 167 -10.31 20.68 1.95
N THR A 168 -10.69 20.16 3.11
CA THR A 168 -9.75 19.77 4.16
C THR A 168 -9.46 18.29 4.02
N PHE A 169 -8.18 17.91 4.05
CA PHE A 169 -7.74 16.54 3.95
C PHE A 169 -7.24 16.04 5.31
N SER A 170 -7.37 14.74 5.55
CA SER A 170 -6.73 14.03 6.65
C SER A 170 -6.62 12.55 6.28
N PHE A 171 -5.95 11.75 7.11
CA PHE A 171 -5.92 10.30 6.93
C PHE A 171 -6.07 9.57 8.26
N GLU A 172 -6.63 8.37 8.18
CA GLU A 172 -6.66 7.41 9.28
C GLU A 172 -5.59 6.34 9.04
N ASN A 173 -4.77 6.06 10.06
CA ASN A 173 -3.76 5.00 9.97
C ASN A 173 -4.41 3.63 10.22
N LEU A 174 -4.37 2.75 9.21
CA LEU A 174 -4.96 1.41 9.23
C LEU A 174 -3.90 0.29 9.35
N THR A 175 -2.62 0.64 9.43
CA THR A 175 -1.53 -0.34 9.49
C THR A 175 -1.70 -1.38 10.59
N ALA A 176 -1.35 -2.62 10.29
CA ALA A 176 -1.21 -3.67 11.30
C ALA A 176 -0.14 -3.29 12.35
N ASP A 177 -0.35 -3.72 13.59
CA ASP A 177 0.63 -3.65 14.69
C ASP A 177 1.29 -2.27 14.95
N SER A 178 0.51 -1.19 14.94
CA SER A 178 0.97 0.15 15.38
C SER A 178 2.18 0.70 14.60
N ILE A 179 2.30 0.38 13.31
CA ILE A 179 3.33 1.00 12.47
C ILE A 179 3.06 2.51 12.42
N GLU A 180 3.98 3.28 12.98
CA GLU A 180 3.86 4.73 13.01
C GLU A 180 4.10 5.31 11.60
N VAL A 181 3.30 6.31 11.22
CA VAL A 181 3.58 7.13 10.04
C VAL A 181 4.53 8.23 10.49
N THR A 182 5.76 8.21 9.98
CA THR A 182 6.82 9.16 10.36
C THR A 182 6.85 10.39 9.47
N ASN A 183 6.36 10.27 8.24
CA ASN A 183 6.30 11.37 7.29
C ASN A 183 5.18 11.17 6.28
N HIS A 184 4.66 12.26 5.73
CA HIS A 184 3.62 12.23 4.71
C HIS A 184 3.68 13.45 3.79
N PHE A 185 3.23 13.28 2.55
CA PHE A 185 3.15 14.34 1.56
C PHE A 185 1.86 14.23 0.75
N TRP A 186 1.15 15.35 0.64
CA TRP A 186 -0.04 15.52 -0.16
C TRP A 186 0.31 16.18 -1.50
N ASP A 187 -0.18 15.61 -2.58
CA ASP A 187 -0.27 16.21 -3.92
C ASP A 187 -1.75 16.32 -4.28
N PHE A 188 -2.22 17.53 -4.56
CA PHE A 188 -3.65 17.81 -4.76
C PHE A 188 -4.12 17.53 -6.19
N GLY A 189 -3.21 17.18 -7.11
CA GLY A 189 -3.56 16.82 -8.49
C GLY A 189 -3.99 17.98 -9.39
N ASP A 190 -3.67 19.22 -9.01
CA ASP A 190 -4.00 20.46 -9.72
C ASP A 190 -2.76 21.34 -10.04
N ASP A 191 -1.57 20.72 -10.07
CA ASP A 191 -0.26 21.35 -10.30
C ASP A 191 0.14 22.40 -9.23
N THR A 192 -0.54 22.45 -8.09
CA THR A 192 -0.13 23.27 -6.95
C THR A 192 0.97 22.60 -6.11
N PRO A 193 1.74 23.36 -5.30
CA PRO A 193 2.78 22.77 -4.47
C PRO A 193 2.25 21.73 -3.47
N THR A 194 3.03 20.68 -3.23
CA THR A 194 2.74 19.63 -2.25
C THR A 194 2.70 20.15 -0.82
N SER A 195 2.04 19.41 0.09
CA SER A 195 1.93 19.76 1.52
C SER A 195 2.36 18.62 2.45
N ASP A 196 3.09 18.93 3.51
CA ASP A 196 3.47 18.03 4.61
C ASP A 196 2.66 18.28 5.89
N PHE A 197 1.65 19.16 5.86
CA PHE A 197 0.78 19.39 7.01
C PHE A 197 -0.12 18.16 7.26
N PRO A 198 -0.37 17.75 8.51
CA PRO A 198 -1.22 16.59 8.82
C PRO A 198 -2.65 16.73 8.31
N THR A 199 -3.19 17.95 8.36
CA THR A 199 -4.56 18.26 7.94
C THR A 199 -4.58 19.50 7.03
N PRO A 200 -4.10 19.41 5.78
CA PRO A 200 -4.03 20.57 4.91
C PRO A 200 -5.43 20.96 4.45
N ARG A 201 -5.65 22.27 4.32
CA ARG A 201 -6.84 22.82 3.68
C ARG A 201 -6.43 23.39 2.33
N HIS A 202 -6.91 22.78 1.25
CA HIS A 202 -6.57 23.14 -0.12
C HIS A 202 -7.66 23.98 -0.78
N LEU A 203 -7.26 24.84 -1.73
CA LEU A 203 -8.13 25.68 -2.53
C LEU A 203 -8.04 25.28 -4.00
N TYR A 204 -9.12 24.76 -4.56
CA TYR A 204 -9.20 24.47 -5.99
C TYR A 204 -9.75 25.68 -6.75
N THR A 205 -9.04 26.17 -7.75
CA THR A 205 -9.46 27.39 -8.46
C THR A 205 -10.33 27.13 -9.67
N GLU A 206 -10.41 25.90 -10.15
CA GLU A 206 -11.17 25.50 -11.34
C GLU A 206 -12.10 24.31 -11.06
N GLU A 207 -13.17 24.22 -11.85
CA GLU A 207 -14.07 23.07 -11.84
C GLU A 207 -13.38 21.85 -12.43
N GLY A 208 -13.66 20.66 -11.89
CA GLY A 208 -13.03 19.44 -12.38
C GLY A 208 -13.05 18.30 -11.38
N THR A 209 -12.45 17.20 -11.82
CA THR A 209 -12.18 16.02 -11.00
C THR A 209 -10.67 15.94 -10.79
N TYR A 210 -10.24 15.87 -9.54
CA TYR A 210 -8.83 15.86 -9.16
C TYR A 210 -8.47 14.55 -8.48
N ASN A 211 -7.34 13.97 -8.85
CA ASN A 211 -6.77 12.81 -8.18
C ASN A 211 -5.75 13.29 -7.15
N VAL A 212 -6.13 13.22 -5.88
CA VAL A 212 -5.27 13.59 -4.75
C VAL A 212 -4.42 12.39 -4.39
N PHE A 213 -3.10 12.58 -4.30
CA PHE A 213 -2.16 11.56 -3.89
C PHE A 213 -1.63 11.86 -2.48
N LEU A 214 -1.60 10.84 -1.62
CA LEU A 214 -0.94 10.88 -0.33
C LEU A 214 0.19 9.86 -0.31
N THR A 215 1.42 10.32 -0.17
CA THR A 215 2.58 9.45 0.07
C THR A 215 2.87 9.42 1.56
N VAL A 216 2.93 8.24 2.18
CA VAL A 216 3.24 8.06 3.61
C VAL A 216 4.46 7.17 3.79
N PHE A 217 5.23 7.42 4.85
CA PHE A 217 6.45 6.69 5.19
C PHE A 217 6.35 6.11 6.60
N ASN A 218 6.95 4.93 6.82
CA ASN A 218 7.20 4.37 8.16
C ASN A 218 8.63 4.69 8.66
N PRO A 219 9.03 4.32 9.90
CA PRO A 219 10.38 4.56 10.41
C PRO A 219 11.50 3.87 9.63
N GLN A 220 11.15 2.82 8.87
CA GLN A 220 12.06 2.06 8.02
C GLN A 220 12.17 2.63 6.60
N ALA A 221 11.59 3.82 6.37
CA ALA A 221 11.54 4.51 5.08
C ALA A 221 10.79 3.73 3.99
N CYS A 222 9.94 2.77 4.35
CA CYS A 222 9.01 2.17 3.42
C CYS A 222 7.87 3.12 3.14
N ASP A 223 7.58 3.31 1.86
CA ASP A 223 6.55 4.21 1.37
C ASP A 223 5.40 3.48 0.69
N THR A 224 4.23 4.12 0.78
CA THR A 224 3.04 3.74 0.03
C THR A 224 2.36 5.01 -0.48
N ILE A 225 1.85 4.95 -1.71
CA ILE A 225 1.08 6.03 -2.33
C ILE A 225 -0.40 5.62 -2.36
N PHE A 226 -1.25 6.48 -1.82
CA PHE A 226 -2.71 6.35 -1.83
C PHE A 226 -3.33 7.42 -2.72
N THR A 227 -4.48 7.12 -3.31
CA THR A 227 -5.18 8.04 -4.22
C THR A 227 -6.63 8.22 -3.81
N LYS A 228 -7.13 9.45 -3.85
CA LYS A 228 -8.53 9.82 -3.61
C LYS A 228 -9.02 10.76 -4.72
N GLU A 229 -10.14 10.41 -5.33
CA GLU A 229 -10.83 11.31 -6.27
C GLU A 229 -11.65 12.34 -5.49
N VAL A 230 -11.51 13.63 -5.84
CA VAL A 230 -12.36 14.73 -5.35
C VAL A 230 -12.94 15.52 -6.52
N LYS A 231 -14.09 16.17 -6.30
CA LYS A 231 -14.81 16.93 -7.33
C LYS A 231 -15.03 18.36 -6.91
N VAL A 232 -14.88 19.26 -7.87
CA VAL A 232 -15.21 20.68 -7.77
C VAL A 232 -16.23 21.01 -8.83
N LEU A 233 -17.46 21.30 -8.41
CA LEU A 233 -18.60 21.49 -9.30
C LEU A 233 -19.14 22.93 -9.23
N PRO A 234 -19.82 23.43 -10.27
CA PRO A 234 -20.63 24.64 -10.12
C PRO A 234 -21.90 24.35 -9.33
N VAL A 235 -22.33 25.26 -8.46
CA VAL A 235 -23.68 25.20 -7.85
C VAL A 235 -24.60 26.25 -8.45
N LYS A 236 -25.87 25.89 -8.68
CA LYS A 236 -26.99 26.82 -8.85
C LYS A 236 -28.00 26.52 -7.73
N LEU A 237 -28.38 27.53 -6.95
CA LEU A 237 -29.39 27.34 -5.91
C LEU A 237 -30.80 27.42 -6.50
N GLN A 238 -31.65 26.51 -6.06
CA GLN A 238 -33.08 26.57 -6.26
C GLN A 238 -33.74 27.10 -4.98
N VAL A 239 -34.42 28.24 -5.10
CA VAL A 239 -35.12 28.88 -3.99
C VAL A 239 -36.63 28.68 -4.16
N PRO A 240 -37.33 28.06 -3.21
CA PRO A 240 -38.76 27.80 -3.33
C PRO A 240 -39.57 29.11 -3.27
N ASN A 241 -40.81 29.06 -3.73
CA ASN A 241 -41.72 30.19 -3.75
C ASN A 241 -43.01 29.96 -2.95
N ILE A 242 -43.14 28.81 -2.28
CA ILE A 242 -44.29 28.44 -1.45
C ILE A 242 -43.81 27.76 -0.16
N LEU A 243 -44.52 28.01 0.93
CA LEU A 243 -44.29 27.49 2.26
C LEU A 243 -45.65 27.08 2.86
N THR A 244 -45.82 25.82 3.19
CA THR A 244 -47.04 25.21 3.77
C THR A 244 -46.68 24.48 5.07
N PRO A 245 -46.46 25.18 6.19
CA PRO A 245 -45.99 24.60 7.45
C PRO A 245 -47.13 23.87 8.17
N ASN A 246 -47.57 22.72 7.64
CA ASN A 246 -48.66 21.89 8.16
C ASN A 246 -48.18 20.57 8.81
N GLY A 247 -46.88 20.30 8.76
CA GLY A 247 -46.24 19.10 9.32
C GLY A 247 -46.38 17.84 8.47
N ASP A 248 -46.73 17.97 7.17
CA ASP A 248 -46.85 16.82 6.26
C ASP A 248 -45.51 16.40 5.63
N GLY A 249 -44.42 17.11 5.95
CA GLY A 249 -43.08 16.88 5.43
C GLY A 249 -42.79 17.60 4.11
N THR A 250 -43.77 18.25 3.49
CA THR A 250 -43.67 18.90 2.18
C THR A 250 -43.81 20.41 2.30
N ASN A 251 -42.78 21.14 1.85
CA ASN A 251 -42.74 22.61 1.93
C ASN A 251 -43.02 23.14 3.36
N ASP A 252 -42.67 22.39 4.39
CA ASP A 252 -42.87 22.79 5.79
C ASP A 252 -41.91 23.90 6.24
N VAL A 253 -40.75 23.96 5.58
CA VAL A 253 -39.69 24.93 5.80
C VAL A 253 -39.30 25.58 4.48
N PHE A 254 -38.79 26.80 4.55
CA PHE A 254 -38.22 27.48 3.40
C PHE A 254 -36.85 26.88 3.12
N GLU A 255 -36.83 25.76 2.40
CA GLU A 255 -35.62 24.99 2.14
C GLU A 255 -35.02 25.36 0.78
N ILE A 256 -33.81 25.91 0.80
CA ILE A 256 -33.02 26.24 -0.38
C ILE A 256 -32.07 25.08 -0.65
N VAL A 257 -32.18 24.51 -1.84
CA VAL A 257 -31.41 23.34 -2.27
C VAL A 257 -30.58 23.64 -3.51
N GLU A 258 -29.62 22.78 -3.80
CA GLU A 258 -28.95 22.73 -5.09
C GLU A 258 -29.94 22.29 -6.19
N ALA A 259 -29.90 22.97 -7.34
CA ALA A 259 -30.72 22.63 -8.50
C ALA A 259 -30.22 21.33 -9.16
N PRO A 260 -31.11 20.44 -9.63
CA PRO A 260 -30.71 19.22 -10.34
C PRO A 260 -29.83 19.51 -11.57
N PRO A 261 -28.83 18.66 -11.89
CA PRO A 261 -28.03 18.83 -13.09
C PRO A 261 -28.90 18.77 -14.36
N GLY A 262 -28.89 19.82 -15.17
CA GLY A 262 -29.50 19.84 -16.50
C GLY A 262 -30.98 20.24 -16.58
N GLU A 263 -31.59 20.74 -15.51
CA GLU A 263 -32.93 21.34 -15.59
C GLU A 263 -32.87 22.86 -15.75
N ASP A 264 -33.09 23.32 -17.00
CA ASP A 264 -33.49 24.69 -17.29
C ASP A 264 -34.91 24.92 -16.74
N ASP A 265 -35.03 25.57 -15.57
CA ASP A 265 -36.16 26.37 -15.07
C ASP A 265 -37.62 25.87 -15.32
N ILE A 266 -37.91 24.56 -15.31
CA ILE A 266 -39.30 24.07 -15.30
C ILE A 266 -39.54 23.04 -14.19
N ASN A 267 -39.61 23.56 -12.95
CA ASN A 267 -40.34 22.98 -11.83
C ASN A 267 -40.03 21.49 -11.53
N PRO A 268 -38.95 21.18 -10.79
CA PRO A 268 -38.75 19.82 -10.33
C PRO A 268 -39.85 19.51 -9.32
N MET A 269 -40.71 18.57 -9.70
CA MET A 269 -41.48 17.79 -8.75
C MET A 269 -40.47 17.29 -7.70
N PHE A 270 -40.58 17.77 -6.46
CA PHE A 270 -39.83 17.25 -5.32
C PHE A 270 -39.94 15.73 -5.38
N LYS A 271 -38.88 15.05 -5.85
CA LYS A 271 -38.87 13.60 -5.85
C LYS A 271 -38.81 13.17 -4.40
N GLU A 272 -39.95 12.75 -3.87
CA GLU A 272 -40.02 11.94 -2.65
C GLU A 272 -38.90 10.89 -2.72
N GLY A 273 -37.97 10.96 -1.77
CA GLY A 273 -36.90 9.98 -1.63
C GLY A 273 -35.47 10.53 -1.72
N SER A 274 -35.24 11.79 -2.07
CA SER A 274 -33.90 12.40 -1.84
C SER A 274 -33.78 12.85 -0.38
N VAL A 275 -33.47 11.91 0.51
CA VAL A 275 -33.02 12.17 1.88
C VAL A 275 -31.60 12.75 1.84
N SER A 276 -31.40 13.88 1.16
CA SER A 276 -30.27 14.73 1.48
C SER A 276 -30.75 15.58 2.64
N GLY A 277 -30.38 15.23 3.87
CA GLY A 277 -30.67 16.07 5.03
C GLY A 277 -30.31 17.54 4.76
N LYS A 278 -31.02 18.45 5.41
CA LYS A 278 -30.83 19.90 5.28
C LYS A 278 -29.34 20.26 5.30
N LYS A 279 -28.80 20.67 4.16
CA LYS A 279 -27.41 21.12 4.05
C LYS A 279 -27.35 22.63 4.33
N PRO A 280 -26.41 23.11 5.15
CA PRO A 280 -26.22 24.55 5.32
C PRO A 280 -25.71 25.17 4.02
N LEU A 281 -26.07 26.42 3.75
CA LEU A 281 -25.64 27.10 2.53
C LEU A 281 -24.13 27.40 2.51
N SER A 282 -23.48 27.39 3.67
CA SER A 282 -22.01 27.43 3.82
C SER A 282 -21.29 26.27 3.14
N LEU A 283 -21.97 25.16 2.83
CA LEU A 283 -21.39 24.11 1.99
C LEU A 283 -21.12 24.59 0.56
N TYR A 284 -22.00 25.45 0.03
CA TYR A 284 -21.97 25.90 -1.36
C TYR A 284 -21.23 27.23 -1.53
N TYR A 285 -21.41 28.16 -0.59
CA TYR A 285 -20.85 29.52 -0.63
C TYR A 285 -19.99 29.81 0.59
N LYS A 286 -18.99 30.68 0.45
CA LYS A 286 -18.13 31.08 1.58
C LYS A 286 -18.91 31.73 2.71
N SER A 287 -19.93 32.51 2.38
CA SER A 287 -20.90 33.04 3.32
C SER A 287 -22.22 33.37 2.64
N THR A 288 -23.30 33.31 3.42
CA THR A 288 -24.65 33.68 2.95
C THR A 288 -25.37 34.53 3.99
N SER A 289 -26.30 35.37 3.53
CA SER A 289 -27.19 36.17 4.38
C SER A 289 -28.58 36.23 3.75
N LEU A 290 -29.55 35.60 4.43
CA LEU A 290 -30.95 35.55 4.03
C LEU A 290 -31.73 36.63 4.77
N LEU A 291 -32.47 37.45 4.03
CA LEU A 291 -33.39 38.47 4.53
C LEU A 291 -34.79 38.19 4.01
N ILE A 292 -35.80 38.23 4.88
CA ILE A 292 -37.20 38.09 4.48
C ILE A 292 -37.99 39.30 4.96
N PHE A 293 -38.85 39.82 4.09
CA PHE A 293 -39.65 41.01 4.29
C PHE A 293 -41.13 40.71 4.10
N ASN A 294 -41.98 41.39 4.86
CA ASN A 294 -43.42 41.40 4.58
C ASN A 294 -43.76 42.36 3.42
N ARG A 295 -45.03 42.38 2.99
CA ARG A 295 -45.52 43.27 1.90
C ARG A 295 -45.33 44.78 2.12
N GLN A 296 -45.03 45.22 3.34
CA GLN A 296 -44.80 46.62 3.69
C GLN A 296 -43.29 46.96 3.69
N GLY A 297 -42.43 46.01 3.32
CA GLY A 297 -40.97 46.18 3.33
C GLY A 297 -40.34 46.06 4.72
N ARG A 298 -41.08 45.60 5.75
CA ARG A 298 -40.51 45.35 7.08
C ARG A 298 -39.83 43.99 7.10
N LYS A 299 -38.58 43.94 7.57
CA LYS A 299 -37.83 42.70 7.78
C LYS A 299 -38.52 41.87 8.87
N VAL A 300 -38.84 40.62 8.55
CA VAL A 300 -39.47 39.65 9.45
C VAL A 300 -38.55 38.49 9.81
N PHE A 301 -37.49 38.27 9.02
CA PHE A 301 -36.47 37.27 9.29
C PHE A 301 -35.12 37.70 8.73
N GLU A 302 -34.06 37.29 9.40
CA GLU A 302 -32.67 37.43 8.98
C GLU A 302 -31.88 36.24 9.50
N SER A 303 -31.03 35.66 8.66
CA SER A 303 -30.09 34.63 9.07
C SER A 303 -28.84 34.73 8.23
N ASP A 304 -27.69 34.80 8.90
CA ASP A 304 -26.43 34.43 8.27
C ASP A 304 -26.29 32.91 8.30
N ASP A 305 -25.63 32.35 7.28
CA ASP A 305 -25.54 30.89 7.05
C ASP A 305 -26.85 30.15 7.33
N TYR A 306 -27.87 30.45 6.53
CA TYR A 306 -29.21 29.93 6.76
C TYR A 306 -29.25 28.39 6.74
N GLN A 307 -29.85 27.80 7.79
CA GLN A 307 -29.84 26.36 8.06
C GLN A 307 -31.08 25.61 7.53
N ASN A 308 -31.82 26.21 6.59
CA ASN A 308 -33.02 25.60 5.99
C ASN A 308 -34.12 25.25 7.01
N ASP A 309 -34.39 26.14 7.97
CA ASP A 309 -35.24 25.90 9.13
C ASP A 309 -36.38 26.91 9.35
N TRP A 310 -36.49 27.97 8.54
CA TRP A 310 -37.52 28.98 8.68
C TRP A 310 -38.89 28.46 8.25
N LYS A 311 -39.87 28.51 9.17
CA LYS A 311 -41.26 28.06 8.97
C LYS A 311 -42.28 29.21 8.90
N GLY A 312 -41.84 30.46 9.03
CA GLY A 312 -42.75 31.61 9.10
C GLY A 312 -43.62 31.66 10.36
N GLU A 313 -43.12 31.13 11.49
CA GLU A 313 -43.88 31.08 12.75
C GLU A 313 -44.33 32.49 13.20
N GLY A 314 -45.60 32.58 13.62
CA GLY A 314 -46.20 33.85 14.08
C GLY A 314 -46.52 34.85 12.97
N LEU A 315 -46.30 34.49 11.70
CA LEU A 315 -46.64 35.32 10.55
C LEU A 315 -48.00 34.95 9.98
N SER A 316 -48.72 35.94 9.44
CA SER A 316 -50.00 35.70 8.77
C SER A 316 -49.79 35.16 7.35
N ASP A 317 -50.77 34.40 6.86
CA ASP A 317 -50.82 33.98 5.45
C ASP A 317 -50.65 35.18 4.51
N GLY A 318 -49.89 34.96 3.44
CA GLY A 318 -49.67 35.97 2.43
C GLY A 318 -48.31 35.86 1.76
N VAL A 319 -48.00 36.91 0.99
CA VAL A 319 -46.77 37.00 0.21
C VAL A 319 -45.70 37.74 1.00
N TYR A 320 -44.54 37.09 1.11
CA TYR A 320 -43.30 37.62 1.67
C TYR A 320 -42.26 37.73 0.54
N PHE A 321 -41.24 38.55 0.74
CA PHE A 321 -40.16 38.75 -0.23
C PHE A 321 -38.84 38.38 0.41
N TYR A 322 -37.99 37.65 -0.32
CA TYR A 322 -36.68 37.30 0.17
C TYR A 322 -35.57 37.97 -0.65
N VAL A 323 -34.45 38.20 0.02
CA VAL A 323 -33.16 38.53 -0.57
C VAL A 323 -32.13 37.63 0.07
N LEU A 324 -31.57 36.71 -0.71
CA LEU A 324 -30.45 35.87 -0.30
C LEU A 324 -29.19 36.41 -0.97
N LYS A 325 -28.25 36.88 -0.16
CA LYS A 325 -26.93 37.33 -0.63
C LYS A 325 -25.93 36.20 -0.40
N CYS A 326 -25.21 35.82 -1.44
CA CYS A 326 -24.22 34.76 -1.40
C CYS A 326 -22.85 35.31 -1.82
N VAL A 327 -21.83 35.06 -1.02
CA VAL A 327 -20.44 35.41 -1.32
C VAL A 327 -19.71 34.15 -1.74
N GLY A 328 -19.30 34.08 -3.00
CA GLY A 328 -18.55 32.97 -3.56
C GLY A 328 -17.05 33.28 -3.68
N PHE A 329 -16.27 32.29 -4.11
CA PHE A 329 -14.84 32.45 -4.37
C PHE A 329 -14.55 33.31 -5.59
N LYS A 330 -15.19 33.03 -6.74
CA LYS A 330 -15.02 33.80 -7.99
C LYS A 330 -15.99 34.98 -8.10
N SER A 331 -17.23 34.81 -7.65
CA SER A 331 -18.31 35.80 -7.81
C SER A 331 -19.27 35.80 -6.63
N ASN A 332 -19.96 36.92 -6.45
CA ASN A 332 -21.08 37.05 -5.53
C ASN A 332 -22.39 36.89 -6.29
N GLU A 333 -23.38 36.27 -5.67
CA GLU A 333 -24.70 36.05 -6.23
C GLU A 333 -25.78 36.62 -5.32
N VAL A 334 -26.88 37.08 -5.91
CA VAL A 334 -28.03 37.57 -5.14
C VAL A 334 -29.30 36.98 -5.72
N TYR A 335 -29.96 36.14 -4.93
CA TYR A 335 -31.26 35.58 -5.25
C TYR A 335 -32.35 36.45 -4.63
N LYS A 336 -33.39 36.74 -5.41
CA LYS A 336 -34.53 37.54 -4.96
C LYS A 336 -35.81 36.92 -5.50
N GLY A 337 -36.86 36.98 -4.70
CA GLY A 337 -38.16 36.48 -5.12
C GLY A 337 -39.21 36.65 -4.04
N SER A 338 -40.33 35.97 -4.24
CA SER A 338 -41.44 35.94 -3.30
C SER A 338 -41.66 34.55 -2.74
N ILE A 339 -42.09 34.50 -1.48
CA ILE A 339 -42.52 33.29 -0.78
C ILE A 339 -44.00 33.45 -0.45
N THR A 340 -44.83 32.52 -0.88
CA THR A 340 -46.23 32.46 -0.49
C THR A 340 -46.35 31.57 0.73
N LEU A 341 -46.65 32.16 1.88
CA LEU A 341 -46.95 31.42 3.11
C LEU A 341 -48.44 31.11 3.15
N VAL A 342 -48.77 29.82 3.24
CA VAL A 342 -50.13 29.32 3.37
C VAL A 342 -50.17 28.41 4.60
N SER A 343 -50.69 28.91 5.71
CA SER A 343 -50.92 28.07 6.88
C SER A 343 -52.00 27.03 6.55
N GLY A 344 -51.67 25.75 6.73
CA GLY A 344 -52.68 24.71 6.73
C GLY A 344 -53.63 24.96 7.90
N ARG A 345 -54.91 25.20 7.62
CA ARG A 345 -55.93 25.07 8.68
C ARG A 345 -55.94 23.62 9.11
N ASN A 346 -55.45 23.33 10.31
CA ASN A 346 -55.80 22.10 11.02
C ASN A 346 -57.33 22.11 11.16
N ASN A 347 -58.02 21.30 10.35
CA ASN A 347 -59.43 21.00 10.53
C ASN A 347 -59.62 20.03 11.68
#